data_AF-A0A258CJ51-F1
#
_entry.id   AF-A0A258CJ51-F1
#
_cell.length_a   1.000
_cell.length_b   1.000
_cell.length_c   1.000
_cell.angle_alpha   90.00
_cell.angle_beta   90.00
_cell.angle_gamma   90.00
#
_symmetry.space_group_name_H-M   'P 1'
#
loop_
_entity.id
_entity.type
_entity.pdbx_description
1 polymer ?
#
loop_
_entity_poly.entity_id
_entity_poly.type
_entity_poly.pdbx_seq_one_letter_code
_entity_poly.pdbx_strand_id
1 'polypeptide(L)'
;MTQKPDQCLGEWIDREALAEAMIPLIGQLYRNNNVVTSIYGRGLINRSVIAILKAHRFARHRQADEAELSVHETHQILTTMTDMNLGAASVDLGKLVGKFKAEGNGRTLDQFVRDELAEVAGKRTDTAGRKGTDVVLYGFGRIGRLLARILVEKTGGGDGLRLRAIVVRKGAENDLVKRASLLRRDSVHGPFDGTIHIDAENNTITANGNLIQVIYSNDPSSVDYTQYGIENALLVDNTGKWRDAEGLSQHLKCPGVARVVLTAPGKGELKNIVHGINHGDITAD
;
A
#
# COMPACT_ATOMS: atom_id res chain seq x y z
N MET A 1 31.15 -26.99 16.31
CA MET A 1 30.66 -27.98 15.33
C MET A 1 30.84 -27.39 13.95
N THR A 2 31.56 -28.06 13.06
CA THR A 2 31.74 -27.64 11.66
C THR A 2 30.43 -27.93 10.92
N GLN A 3 29.69 -26.88 10.54
CA GLN A 3 28.52 -27.04 9.68
C GLN A 3 28.93 -27.69 8.35
N LYS A 4 28.20 -28.74 7.93
CA LYS A 4 28.47 -29.43 6.67
C LYS A 4 27.88 -28.60 5.51
N PRO A 5 28.65 -28.30 4.44
CA PRO A 5 28.17 -27.48 3.33
C PRO A 5 26.84 -27.94 2.73
N ASP A 6 26.67 -29.25 2.54
CA ASP A 6 25.44 -29.82 1.96
C ASP A 6 24.22 -29.65 2.88
N GLN A 7 24.43 -29.67 4.20
CA GLN A 7 23.36 -29.43 5.15
C GLN A 7 22.89 -27.98 5.08
N CYS A 8 23.81 -27.01 5.05
CA CYS A 8 23.45 -25.60 4.92
C CYS A 8 22.70 -25.31 3.61
N LEU A 9 23.12 -25.96 2.52
CA LEU A 9 22.44 -25.83 1.23
C LEU A 9 21.04 -26.45 1.25
N GLY A 10 20.89 -27.64 1.85
CA GLY A 10 19.59 -28.30 2.01
C GLY A 10 18.61 -27.47 2.83
N GLU A 11 19.05 -26.94 3.98
CA GLU A 11 18.24 -26.04 4.82
C GLU A 11 17.84 -24.75 4.07
N TRP A 12 18.72 -24.22 3.22
CA TRP A 12 18.40 -23.06 2.40
C TRP A 12 17.32 -23.38 1.35
N ILE A 13 17.46 -24.48 0.61
CA ILE A 13 16.52 -24.88 -0.44
C ILE A 13 15.12 -25.10 0.13
N ASP A 14 15.01 -25.74 1.29
CA ASP A 14 13.74 -25.96 1.97
C ASP A 14 13.06 -24.64 2.37
N ARG A 15 13.82 -23.72 2.98
CA ARG A 15 13.31 -22.38 3.33
C ARG A 15 12.89 -21.59 2.09
N GLU A 16 13.63 -21.72 0.99
CA GLU A 16 13.34 -21.08 -0.29
C GLU A 16 12.02 -21.58 -0.88
N ALA A 17 11.81 -22.91 -0.90
CA ALA A 17 10.57 -23.52 -1.37
C ALA A 17 9.35 -23.07 -0.56
N LEU A 18 9.46 -23.01 0.78
CA LEU A 18 8.38 -22.51 1.63
C LEU A 18 8.10 -21.03 1.38
N ALA A 19 9.14 -20.19 1.29
CA ALA A 19 8.97 -18.77 1.02
C ALA A 19 8.35 -18.51 -0.37
N GLU A 20 8.62 -19.36 -1.37
CA GLU A 20 7.92 -19.34 -2.66
C GLU A 20 6.43 -19.68 -2.50
N ALA A 21 6.11 -20.74 -1.75
CA ALA A 21 4.73 -21.14 -1.46
C ALA A 21 3.94 -20.09 -0.65
N MET A 22 4.63 -19.24 0.14
CA MET A 22 3.99 -18.14 0.88
C MET A 22 3.46 -17.02 -0.05
N ILE A 23 4.09 -16.78 -1.20
CA ILE A 23 3.73 -15.68 -2.12
C ILE A 23 2.26 -15.74 -2.56
N PRO A 24 1.74 -16.86 -3.09
CA PRO A 24 0.32 -16.93 -3.47
C PRO A 24 -0.62 -16.75 -2.28
N LEU A 25 -0.29 -17.29 -1.11
CA LEU A 25 -1.12 -17.15 0.11
C LEU A 25 -1.21 -15.69 0.56
N ILE A 26 -0.06 -14.99 0.61
CA ILE A 26 0.00 -13.55 0.92
C ILE A 26 -0.80 -12.74 -0.10
N GLY A 27 -0.63 -13.04 -1.39
CA GLY A 27 -1.33 -12.35 -2.46
C GLY A 27 -2.84 -12.57 -2.42
N GLN A 28 -3.29 -13.79 -2.08
CA GLN A 28 -4.70 -14.13 -1.92
C GLN A 28 -5.32 -13.36 -0.74
N LEU A 29 -4.69 -13.42 0.43
CA LEU A 29 -5.13 -12.70 1.63
C LEU A 29 -5.23 -11.20 1.38
N TYR A 30 -4.26 -10.61 0.69
CA TYR A 30 -4.27 -9.19 0.37
C TYR A 30 -5.39 -8.82 -0.63
N ARG A 31 -5.53 -9.54 -1.74
CA ARG A 31 -6.52 -9.20 -2.78
C ARG A 31 -7.96 -9.51 -2.38
N ASN A 32 -8.19 -10.62 -1.69
CA ASN A 32 -9.54 -11.14 -1.45
C ASN A 32 -10.10 -10.73 -0.08
N ASN A 33 -9.23 -10.49 0.89
CA ASN A 33 -9.60 -10.24 2.27
C ASN A 33 -9.10 -8.87 2.78
N ASN A 34 -8.30 -8.14 1.98
CA ASN A 34 -7.60 -6.92 2.40
C ASN A 34 -6.78 -7.14 3.69
N VAL A 35 -6.16 -8.31 3.80
CA VAL A 35 -5.29 -8.66 4.92
C VAL A 35 -3.86 -8.30 4.57
N VAL A 36 -3.27 -7.40 5.35
CA VAL A 36 -1.88 -6.94 5.18
C VAL A 36 -0.98 -7.72 6.12
N THR A 37 -0.03 -8.47 5.56
CA THR A 37 0.89 -9.31 6.32
C THR A 37 2.27 -8.67 6.47
N SER A 38 2.86 -8.80 7.66
CA SER A 38 4.20 -8.31 7.98
C SER A 38 5.00 -9.24 8.89
N ILE A 39 6.31 -9.01 8.99
CA ILE A 39 7.18 -9.58 10.02
C ILE A 39 7.89 -8.43 10.74
N TYR A 40 7.52 -8.20 12.00
CA TYR A 40 7.97 -7.08 12.84
C TYR A 40 7.97 -5.72 12.11
N GLY A 41 6.87 -5.45 11.39
CA GLY A 41 6.65 -4.23 10.60
C GLY A 41 7.23 -4.25 9.17
N ARG A 42 7.96 -5.29 8.77
CA ARG A 42 8.38 -5.48 7.37
C ARG A 42 7.24 -6.13 6.58
N GLY A 43 6.58 -5.37 5.71
CA GLY A 43 5.48 -5.87 4.88
C GLY A 43 5.92 -6.93 3.86
N LEU A 44 5.09 -7.96 3.68
CA LEU A 44 5.38 -9.14 2.84
C LEU A 44 4.70 -9.11 1.46
N ILE A 45 3.77 -8.20 1.22
CA ILE A 45 3.07 -8.05 -0.06
C ILE A 45 4.07 -7.64 -1.17
N ASN A 46 3.92 -8.26 -2.35
CA ASN A 46 4.76 -7.99 -3.54
C ASN A 46 6.27 -8.11 -3.25
N ARG A 47 6.65 -9.04 -2.37
CA ARG A 47 8.06 -9.31 -2.05
C ARG A 47 8.56 -10.55 -2.77
N SER A 48 9.82 -10.52 -3.19
CA SER A 48 10.51 -11.70 -3.68
C SER A 48 10.77 -12.70 -2.55
N VAL A 49 11.01 -13.96 -2.92
CA VAL A 49 11.38 -15.05 -2.01
C VAL A 49 12.53 -14.62 -1.09
N ILE A 50 13.59 -14.04 -1.66
CA ILE A 50 14.76 -13.56 -0.90
C ILE A 50 14.39 -12.44 0.07
N ALA A 51 13.49 -11.53 -0.29
CA ALA A 51 13.04 -10.47 0.61
C ALA A 51 12.21 -11.01 1.79
N ILE A 52 11.38 -12.03 1.56
CA ILE A 52 10.64 -12.75 2.61
C ILE A 52 11.63 -13.44 3.55
N LEU A 53 12.62 -14.17 3.04
CA LEU A 53 13.66 -14.82 3.84
C LEU A 53 14.48 -13.82 4.66
N LYS A 54 14.84 -12.67 4.09
CA LYS A 54 15.52 -11.58 4.82
C LYS A 54 14.65 -11.01 5.94
N ALA A 55 13.33 -10.95 5.77
CA ALA A 55 12.42 -10.51 6.82
C ALA A 55 12.40 -11.50 8.01
N HIS A 56 12.39 -12.82 7.74
CA HIS A 56 12.51 -13.85 8.76
C HIS A 56 13.85 -13.77 9.51
N ARG A 57 14.96 -13.60 8.78
CA ARG A 57 16.28 -13.41 9.40
C ARG A 57 16.35 -12.15 10.26
N PHE A 58 15.72 -11.05 9.83
CA PHE A 58 15.69 -9.80 10.59
C PHE A 58 14.97 -9.95 11.94
N ALA A 59 13.98 -10.84 12.02
CA ALA A 59 13.20 -11.08 13.24
C ALA A 59 14.06 -11.50 14.44
N ARG A 60 15.25 -12.07 14.22
CA ARG A 60 16.20 -12.41 15.29
C ARG A 60 16.55 -11.23 16.20
N HIS A 61 16.55 -10.01 15.67
CA HIS A 61 16.81 -8.79 16.44
C HIS A 61 15.61 -8.33 17.28
N ARG A 62 14.51 -9.09 17.25
CA ARG A 62 13.23 -8.79 17.93
C ARG A 62 12.74 -9.96 18.77
N GLN A 63 13.41 -11.12 18.72
CA GLN A 63 13.12 -12.29 19.55
C GLN A 63 14.08 -12.34 20.74
N ALA A 64 13.61 -12.86 21.87
CA ALA A 64 14.38 -12.90 23.11
C ALA A 64 15.54 -13.92 23.06
N ASP A 65 15.41 -14.95 22.24
CA ASP A 65 16.39 -16.03 22.05
C ASP A 65 17.38 -15.75 20.90
N GLU A 66 17.28 -14.58 20.25
CA GLU A 66 18.03 -14.21 19.05
C GLU A 66 17.93 -15.23 17.89
N ALA A 67 16.89 -16.08 17.90
CA ALA A 67 16.69 -17.08 16.88
C ALA A 67 16.10 -16.47 15.60
N GLU A 68 16.44 -17.04 14.44
CA GLU A 68 15.73 -16.70 13.21
C GLU A 68 14.28 -17.19 13.28
N LEU A 69 13.34 -16.36 12.80
CA LEU A 69 11.93 -16.77 12.73
C LEU A 69 11.78 -17.95 11.76
N SER A 70 11.09 -19.00 12.18
CA SER A 70 10.86 -20.18 11.35
C SER A 70 9.96 -19.85 10.17
N VAL A 71 10.41 -20.20 8.96
CA VAL A 71 9.61 -20.07 7.74
C VAL A 71 8.47 -21.11 7.72
N HIS A 72 8.65 -22.24 8.41
CA HIS A 72 7.62 -23.27 8.54
C HIS A 72 6.42 -22.77 9.35
N GLU A 73 6.69 -22.12 10.49
CA GLU A 73 5.64 -21.59 11.37
C GLU A 73 4.83 -20.49 10.66
N THR A 74 5.50 -19.56 9.99
CA THR A 74 4.83 -18.48 9.27
C THR A 74 4.06 -18.97 8.04
N HIS A 75 4.57 -19.97 7.31
CA HIS A 75 3.85 -20.62 6.23
C HIS A 75 2.58 -21.32 6.74
N GLN A 76 2.66 -22.03 7.87
CA GLN A 76 1.51 -22.67 8.50
C GLN A 76 0.46 -21.66 8.95
N ILE A 77 0.89 -20.52 9.55
CA ILE A 77 -0.01 -19.42 9.90
C ILE A 77 -0.73 -18.90 8.66
N LEU A 78 -0.02 -18.64 7.56
CA LEU A 78 -0.62 -18.14 6.32
C LEU A 78 -1.65 -19.12 5.74
N THR A 79 -1.33 -20.41 5.75
CA THR A 79 -2.25 -21.48 5.31
C THR A 79 -3.52 -21.48 6.16
N THR A 80 -3.36 -21.40 7.48
CA THR A 80 -4.49 -21.31 8.43
C THR A 80 -5.35 -20.08 8.11
N MET A 81 -4.72 -18.92 7.94
CA MET A 81 -5.41 -17.66 7.64
C MET A 81 -6.20 -17.71 6.33
N THR A 82 -5.67 -18.36 5.28
CA THR A 82 -6.39 -18.49 3.99
C THR A 82 -7.68 -19.29 4.10
N ASP A 83 -7.76 -20.21 5.06
CA ASP A 83 -8.93 -21.06 5.28
C ASP A 83 -10.00 -20.40 6.18
N MET A 84 -9.67 -19.28 6.82
CA MET A 84 -10.54 -18.63 7.82
C MET A 84 -11.51 -17.59 7.23
N ASN A 85 -11.44 -17.31 5.92
CA ASN A 85 -12.26 -16.30 5.27
C ASN A 85 -12.27 -14.94 6.02
N LEU A 86 -11.06 -14.45 6.33
CA LEU A 86 -10.85 -13.27 7.18
C LEU A 86 -11.47 -11.98 6.59
N GLY A 87 -11.90 -11.07 7.46
CA GLY A 87 -12.13 -9.67 7.13
C GLY A 87 -10.82 -8.88 7.01
N ALA A 88 -10.93 -7.58 6.70
CA ALA A 88 -9.77 -6.68 6.58
C ALA A 88 -9.02 -6.58 7.91
N ALA A 89 -7.71 -6.79 7.88
CA ALA A 89 -6.86 -6.80 9.07
C ALA A 89 -5.38 -6.54 8.73
N SER A 90 -4.60 -6.12 9.73
CA SER A 90 -3.14 -6.16 9.66
C SER A 90 -2.61 -7.23 10.60
N VAL A 91 -1.87 -8.20 10.06
CA VAL A 91 -1.39 -9.36 10.81
C VAL A 91 0.13 -9.44 10.72
N ASP A 92 0.80 -9.34 11.86
CA ASP A 92 2.25 -9.50 11.95
C ASP A 92 2.60 -10.94 12.33
N LEU A 93 3.08 -11.72 11.36
CA LEU A 93 3.37 -13.15 11.53
C LEU A 93 4.47 -13.38 12.57
N GLY A 94 5.46 -12.49 12.64
CA GLY A 94 6.55 -12.58 13.60
C GLY A 94 6.06 -12.40 15.04
N LYS A 95 5.19 -11.41 15.27
CA LYS A 95 4.55 -11.22 16.58
C LYS A 95 3.65 -12.39 16.94
N LEU A 96 2.89 -12.95 15.99
CA LEU A 96 1.98 -14.05 16.25
C LEU A 96 2.73 -15.33 16.65
N VAL A 97 3.83 -15.66 15.99
CA VAL A 97 4.73 -16.76 16.40
C VAL A 97 5.32 -16.49 17.78
N GLY A 98 5.81 -15.27 18.04
CA GLY A 98 6.32 -14.90 19.35
C GLY A 98 5.27 -15.06 20.46
N LYS A 99 4.03 -14.65 20.20
CA LYS A 99 2.91 -14.81 21.13
C LYS A 99 2.55 -16.28 21.34
N PHE A 100 2.53 -17.09 20.29
CA PHE A 100 2.29 -18.54 20.39
C PHE A 100 3.35 -19.23 21.26
N LYS A 101 4.63 -18.89 21.09
CA LYS A 101 5.71 -19.44 21.94
C LYS A 101 5.54 -19.09 23.42
N ALA A 102 5.00 -17.91 23.73
CA ALA A 102 4.80 -17.46 25.11
C ALA A 102 3.48 -17.97 25.73
N GLU A 103 2.41 -18.08 24.94
CA GLU A 103 1.03 -18.24 25.41
C GLU A 103 0.30 -19.44 24.79
N GLY A 104 1.00 -20.32 24.05
CA GLY A 104 0.39 -21.44 23.34
C GLY A 104 -0.41 -22.38 24.25
N ASN A 105 0.05 -22.60 25.50
CA ASN A 105 -0.67 -23.34 26.54
C ASN A 105 -1.23 -24.70 26.08
N GLY A 106 -0.43 -25.46 25.31
CA GLY A 106 -0.80 -26.79 24.80
C GLY A 106 -1.65 -26.80 23.53
N ARG A 107 -2.03 -25.64 23.00
CA ARG A 107 -2.71 -25.52 21.70
C ARG A 107 -1.76 -25.79 20.55
N THR A 108 -2.32 -26.26 19.43
CA THR A 108 -1.58 -26.26 18.16
C THR A 108 -1.47 -24.83 17.61
N LEU A 109 -0.52 -24.60 16.71
CA LEU A 109 -0.37 -23.28 16.07
C LEU A 109 -1.64 -22.88 15.31
N ASP A 110 -2.31 -23.81 14.63
CA ASP A 110 -3.59 -23.56 13.94
C ASP A 110 -4.68 -23.10 14.92
N GLN A 111 -4.88 -23.82 16.03
CA GLN A 111 -5.85 -23.44 17.06
C GLN A 111 -5.57 -22.04 17.61
N PHE A 112 -4.32 -21.76 17.92
CA PHE A 112 -3.91 -20.45 18.44
C PHE A 112 -4.18 -19.32 17.46
N VAL A 113 -3.85 -19.50 16.18
CA VAL A 113 -4.12 -18.49 15.13
C VAL A 113 -5.62 -18.24 14.98
N ARG A 114 -6.43 -19.31 15.03
CA ARG A 114 -7.89 -19.20 14.96
C ARG A 114 -8.48 -18.41 16.11
N ASP A 115 -8.00 -18.65 17.33
CA ASP A 115 -8.42 -17.92 18.52
C ASP A 115 -8.04 -16.43 18.42
N GLU A 116 -6.79 -16.14 18.06
CA GLU A 116 -6.27 -14.77 17.98
C GLU A 116 -6.94 -13.92 16.89
N LEU A 117 -7.35 -14.55 15.79
CA LEU A 117 -8.01 -13.88 14.67
C LEU A 117 -9.53 -14.09 14.67
N ALA A 118 -10.11 -14.60 15.75
CA ALA A 118 -11.54 -14.90 15.84
C ALA A 118 -12.42 -13.67 15.58
N GLU A 119 -11.99 -12.48 16.00
CA GLU A 119 -12.72 -11.24 15.78
C GLU A 119 -12.85 -10.87 14.30
N VAL A 120 -11.97 -11.35 13.43
CA VAL A 120 -12.00 -11.07 11.99
C VAL A 120 -12.33 -12.31 11.16
N ALA A 121 -12.42 -13.49 11.76
CA ALA A 121 -12.76 -14.75 11.09
C ALA A 121 -14.17 -14.75 10.51
N GLY A 122 -14.33 -15.27 9.29
CA GLY A 122 -15.62 -15.31 8.58
C GLY A 122 -16.18 -13.94 8.18
N LYS A 123 -15.46 -12.85 8.45
CA LYS A 123 -15.89 -11.47 8.16
C LYS A 123 -15.40 -10.96 6.80
N ARG A 124 -15.01 -11.85 5.88
CA ARG A 124 -14.77 -11.44 4.49
C ARG A 124 -16.04 -10.79 3.95
N THR A 125 -15.94 -9.50 3.72
CA THR A 125 -16.98 -8.75 3.01
C THR A 125 -16.74 -8.90 1.52
N ASP A 126 -17.79 -9.22 0.78
CA ASP A 126 -17.74 -9.15 -0.67
C ASP A 126 -17.34 -7.73 -1.08
N THR A 127 -16.24 -7.61 -1.81
CA THR A 127 -15.74 -6.33 -2.34
C THR A 127 -16.64 -5.77 -3.44
N ALA A 128 -17.63 -6.55 -3.88
CA ALA A 128 -18.70 -6.14 -4.78
C ALA A 128 -19.62 -5.09 -4.12
N GLY A 129 -19.17 -3.84 -4.07
CA GLY A 129 -19.97 -2.70 -3.62
C GLY A 129 -19.25 -1.66 -2.76
N ARG A 130 -18.05 -1.94 -2.23
CA ARG A 130 -17.25 -0.92 -1.55
C ARG A 130 -16.57 -0.02 -2.58
N LYS A 131 -17.06 1.22 -2.71
CA LYS A 131 -16.32 2.29 -3.40
C LYS A 131 -15.14 2.68 -2.52
N GLY A 132 -13.92 2.34 -2.91
CA GLY A 132 -12.72 2.92 -2.33
C GLY A 132 -12.70 4.44 -2.49
N THR A 133 -11.81 5.12 -1.76
CA THR A 133 -11.69 6.58 -1.87
C THR A 133 -10.82 6.92 -3.07
N ASP A 134 -11.42 7.56 -4.07
CA ASP A 134 -10.69 8.09 -5.21
C ASP A 134 -9.72 9.20 -4.76
N VAL A 135 -8.49 9.16 -5.29
CA VAL A 135 -7.45 10.13 -5.02
C VAL A 135 -7.08 10.85 -6.31
N VAL A 136 -7.03 12.18 -6.23
CA VAL A 136 -6.54 13.05 -7.29
C VAL A 136 -5.23 13.70 -6.83
N LEU A 137 -4.17 13.57 -7.61
CA LEU A 137 -2.92 14.29 -7.32
C LEU A 137 -2.87 15.57 -8.14
N TYR A 138 -2.97 16.72 -7.48
CA TYR A 138 -2.79 18.01 -8.14
C TYR A 138 -1.29 18.35 -8.14
N GLY A 139 -0.67 18.17 -9.30
CA GLY A 139 0.77 18.19 -9.51
C GLY A 139 1.38 16.79 -9.66
N PHE A 140 2.43 16.70 -10.49
CA PHE A 140 3.16 15.45 -10.77
C PHE A 140 4.69 15.66 -10.73
N GLY A 141 5.12 16.47 -9.76
CA GLY A 141 6.52 16.68 -9.42
C GLY A 141 7.13 15.49 -8.67
N ARG A 142 8.21 15.71 -7.92
CA ARG A 142 8.86 14.63 -7.15
C ARG A 142 7.91 13.96 -6.15
N ILE A 143 7.23 14.76 -5.31
CA ILE A 143 6.30 14.24 -4.29
C ILE A 143 5.11 13.55 -4.95
N GLY A 144 4.49 14.17 -5.96
CA GLY A 144 3.36 13.57 -6.69
C GLY A 144 3.70 12.21 -7.30
N ARG A 145 4.89 12.05 -7.90
CA ARG A 145 5.32 10.75 -8.44
C ARG A 145 5.53 9.70 -7.35
N LEU A 146 6.11 10.07 -6.21
CA LEU A 146 6.30 9.14 -5.09
C LEU A 146 4.96 8.69 -4.50
N LEU A 147 4.04 9.63 -4.30
CA LEU A 147 2.68 9.32 -3.88
C LEU A 147 1.97 8.41 -4.89
N ALA A 148 2.11 8.68 -6.19
CA ALA A 148 1.52 7.83 -7.22
C ALA A 148 2.06 6.40 -7.16
N ARG A 149 3.38 6.23 -6.99
CA ARG A 149 3.97 4.89 -6.82
C ARG A 149 3.41 4.17 -5.59
N ILE A 150 3.33 4.84 -4.44
CA ILE A 150 2.82 4.26 -3.19
C ILE A 150 1.33 3.89 -3.33
N LEU A 151 0.52 4.79 -3.91
CA LEU A 151 -0.90 4.55 -4.12
C LEU A 151 -1.13 3.34 -5.04
N VAL A 152 -0.39 3.26 -6.14
CA VAL A 152 -0.48 2.15 -7.10
C VAL A 152 -0.03 0.82 -6.48
N GLU A 153 1.03 0.83 -5.66
CA GLU A 153 1.50 -0.37 -4.93
C GLU A 153 0.49 -0.84 -3.88
N LYS A 154 -0.22 0.10 -3.25
CA LYS A 154 -1.15 -0.14 -2.14
C LYS A 154 -2.63 -0.22 -2.55
N THR A 155 -2.95 -0.22 -3.85
CA THR A 155 -4.35 -0.30 -4.32
C THR A 155 -5.06 -1.57 -3.82
N GLY A 156 -4.35 -2.69 -3.70
CA GLY A 156 -4.88 -3.94 -3.15
C GLY A 156 -6.14 -4.43 -3.85
N GLY A 157 -7.16 -4.79 -3.07
CA GLY A 157 -8.48 -5.20 -3.56
C GLY A 157 -9.34 -4.07 -4.13
N GLY A 158 -8.84 -2.82 -4.13
CA GLY A 158 -9.54 -1.65 -4.67
C GLY A 158 -10.50 -0.95 -3.69
N ASP A 159 -10.55 -1.40 -2.44
CA ASP A 159 -11.41 -0.88 -1.37
C ASP A 159 -10.76 0.24 -0.53
N GLY A 160 -9.45 0.49 -0.73
CA GLY A 160 -8.68 1.56 -0.08
C GLY A 160 -8.61 2.85 -0.89
N LEU A 161 -7.46 3.54 -0.79
CA LEU A 161 -7.17 4.72 -1.61
C LEU A 161 -6.83 4.31 -3.04
N ARG A 162 -7.48 4.93 -4.03
CA ARG A 162 -7.28 4.61 -5.44
C ARG A 162 -6.88 5.84 -6.24
N LEU A 163 -5.67 5.85 -6.81
CA LEU A 163 -5.26 6.94 -7.70
C LEU A 163 -6.08 6.90 -8.99
N ARG A 164 -6.89 7.93 -9.22
CA ARG A 164 -7.76 8.05 -10.40
C ARG A 164 -7.36 9.14 -11.37
N ALA A 165 -6.73 10.20 -10.88
CA ALA A 165 -6.28 11.28 -11.75
C ALA A 165 -5.01 11.97 -11.25
N ILE A 166 -4.26 12.52 -12.20
CA ILE A 166 -3.21 13.48 -11.96
C ILE A 166 -3.53 14.75 -12.74
N VAL A 167 -3.38 15.91 -12.08
CA VAL A 167 -3.59 17.22 -12.72
C VAL A 167 -2.25 17.89 -12.92
N VAL A 168 -1.95 18.29 -14.15
CA VAL A 168 -0.69 18.92 -14.53
C VAL A 168 -0.91 20.08 -15.49
N ARG A 169 0.08 20.96 -15.62
CA ARG A 169 0.08 21.95 -16.69
C ARG A 169 0.50 21.28 -18.00
N LYS A 170 -0.12 21.68 -19.11
CA LYS A 170 0.25 21.16 -20.42
C LYS A 170 1.69 21.59 -20.75
N GLY A 171 2.54 20.59 -20.96
CA GLY A 171 3.92 20.78 -21.38
C GLY A 171 4.06 20.74 -22.90
N ALA A 172 5.15 20.12 -23.37
CA ALA A 172 5.40 19.87 -24.79
C ALA A 172 4.42 18.84 -25.38
N GLU A 173 4.40 18.66 -26.70
CA GLU A 173 3.49 17.73 -27.41
C GLU A 173 3.54 16.29 -26.85
N ASN A 174 4.70 15.80 -26.44
CA ASN A 174 4.88 14.47 -25.83
C ASN A 174 4.82 14.47 -24.29
N ASP A 175 4.10 15.39 -23.65
CA ASP A 175 4.07 15.52 -22.18
C ASP A 175 3.62 14.21 -21.51
N LEU A 176 2.54 13.58 -21.97
CA LEU A 176 2.02 12.32 -21.42
C LEU A 176 3.10 11.22 -21.35
N VAL A 177 3.83 11.03 -22.46
CA VAL A 177 4.94 10.06 -22.55
C VAL A 177 6.08 10.42 -21.59
N LYS A 178 6.39 11.71 -21.46
CA LYS A 178 7.40 12.18 -20.49
C LYS A 178 6.95 11.90 -19.05
N ARG A 179 5.69 12.13 -18.69
CA ARG A 179 5.15 11.84 -17.35
C ARG A 179 5.24 10.35 -17.04
N ALA A 180 4.83 9.50 -17.97
CA ALA A 180 4.92 8.05 -17.82
C ALA A 180 6.39 7.58 -17.66
N SER A 181 7.33 8.16 -18.42
CA SER A 181 8.76 7.87 -18.29
C SER A 181 9.32 8.27 -16.92
N LEU A 182 8.93 9.45 -16.42
CA LEU A 182 9.33 9.92 -15.08
C LEU A 182 8.70 9.10 -13.94
N LEU A 183 7.52 8.53 -14.17
CA LEU A 183 6.95 7.54 -13.24
C LEU A 183 7.75 6.24 -13.30
N ARG A 184 8.13 5.78 -14.50
CA ARG A 184 8.89 4.53 -14.72
C ARG A 184 10.29 4.54 -14.13
N ARG A 185 11.00 5.68 -14.22
CA ARG A 185 12.41 5.79 -13.79
C ARG A 185 12.59 6.98 -12.85
N ASP A 186 13.04 6.71 -11.64
CA ASP A 186 13.46 7.73 -10.68
C ASP A 186 14.93 7.50 -10.32
N SER A 187 15.74 8.56 -10.30
CA SER A 187 17.18 8.45 -10.06
C SER A 187 17.53 8.12 -8.61
N VAL A 188 16.66 8.45 -7.65
CA VAL A 188 16.89 8.21 -6.22
C VAL A 188 16.15 6.96 -5.75
N HIS A 189 14.92 6.77 -6.23
CA HIS A 189 14.04 5.69 -5.79
C HIS A 189 14.01 4.49 -6.76
N GLY A 190 14.83 4.52 -7.82
CA GLY A 190 14.97 3.43 -8.76
C GLY A 190 13.78 3.27 -9.73
N PRO A 191 13.74 2.14 -10.47
CA PRO A 191 12.65 1.86 -11.38
C PRO A 191 11.33 1.66 -10.64
N PHE A 192 10.23 1.94 -11.34
CA PHE A 192 8.89 1.57 -10.88
C PHE A 192 8.74 0.04 -10.96
N ASP A 193 8.20 -0.55 -9.90
CA ASP A 193 7.98 -1.99 -9.80
C ASP A 193 6.64 -2.37 -10.45
N GLY A 194 6.66 -2.53 -11.78
CA GLY A 194 5.53 -3.06 -12.54
C GLY A 194 5.35 -2.44 -13.92
N THR A 195 4.12 -2.49 -14.44
CA THR A 195 3.79 -2.14 -15.82
C THR A 195 3.21 -0.73 -15.92
N ILE A 196 3.49 -0.08 -17.04
CA ILE A 196 2.94 1.24 -17.39
C ILE A 196 2.54 1.19 -18.86
N HIS A 197 1.26 1.40 -19.13
CA HIS A 197 0.68 1.56 -20.46
C HIS A 197 0.19 3.01 -20.64
N ILE A 198 0.32 3.53 -21.85
CA ILE A 198 -0.07 4.90 -22.18
C ILE A 198 -1.14 4.81 -23.25
N ASP A 199 -2.24 5.53 -23.04
CA ASP A 199 -3.27 5.76 -24.03
C ASP A 199 -3.34 7.25 -24.31
N ALA A 200 -2.78 7.66 -25.45
CA ALA A 200 -2.70 9.04 -25.85
C ALA A 200 -4.04 9.61 -26.32
N GLU A 201 -4.92 8.77 -26.87
CA GLU A 201 -6.24 9.20 -27.36
C GLU A 201 -7.12 9.64 -26.18
N ASN A 202 -7.08 8.87 -25.09
CA ASN A 202 -7.87 9.13 -23.89
C ASN A 202 -7.12 9.94 -22.81
N ASN A 203 -5.86 10.30 -23.05
CA ASN A 203 -4.97 10.95 -22.08
C ASN A 203 -4.87 10.19 -20.75
N THR A 204 -4.65 8.87 -20.80
CA THR A 204 -4.54 8.03 -19.60
C THR A 204 -3.21 7.32 -19.48
N ILE A 205 -2.85 7.02 -18.24
CA ILE A 205 -1.74 6.15 -17.87
C ILE A 205 -2.31 5.00 -17.05
N THR A 206 -2.07 3.75 -17.48
CA THR A 206 -2.44 2.56 -16.70
C THR A 206 -1.20 1.99 -16.03
N ALA A 207 -1.14 2.07 -14.69
CA ALA A 207 -0.01 1.59 -13.88
C ALA A 207 -0.45 0.43 -12.97
N ASN A 208 0.10 -0.78 -13.17
CA ASN A 208 -0.31 -1.99 -12.46
C ASN A 208 -1.84 -2.19 -12.40
N GLY A 209 -2.54 -1.91 -13.51
CA GLY A 209 -4.00 -1.99 -13.61
C GLY A 209 -4.78 -0.79 -13.06
N ASN A 210 -4.11 0.20 -12.44
CA ASN A 210 -4.73 1.47 -12.06
C ASN A 210 -4.82 2.39 -13.26
N LEU A 211 -6.04 2.64 -13.74
CA LEU A 211 -6.31 3.62 -14.78
C LEU A 211 -6.27 5.03 -14.20
N ILE A 212 -5.32 5.84 -14.64
CA ILE A 212 -5.06 7.19 -14.15
C ILE A 212 -5.34 8.18 -15.27
N GLN A 213 -6.34 9.03 -15.10
CA GLN A 213 -6.61 10.14 -16.00
C GLN A 213 -5.54 11.23 -15.85
N VAL A 214 -4.95 11.68 -16.96
CA VAL A 214 -4.09 12.86 -16.98
C VAL A 214 -4.92 14.05 -17.42
N ILE A 215 -5.10 15.00 -16.49
CA ILE A 215 -5.91 16.19 -16.69
C ILE A 215 -4.98 17.38 -16.83
N TYR A 216 -5.18 18.18 -17.87
CA TYR A 216 -4.41 19.39 -18.11
C TYR A 216 -5.16 20.62 -17.62
N SER A 217 -4.69 21.24 -16.54
CA SER A 217 -5.24 22.51 -16.05
C SER A 217 -4.16 23.42 -15.44
N ASN A 218 -4.38 24.73 -15.55
CA ASN A 218 -3.57 25.77 -14.91
C ASN A 218 -4.28 26.40 -13.70
N ASP A 219 -5.58 26.14 -13.54
CA ASP A 219 -6.47 26.74 -12.57
C ASP A 219 -7.07 25.63 -11.68
N PRO A 220 -6.91 25.73 -10.34
CA PRO A 220 -7.42 24.74 -9.40
C PRO A 220 -8.96 24.74 -9.27
N SER A 221 -9.65 25.72 -9.86
CA SER A 221 -11.11 25.88 -9.78
C SER A 221 -11.87 25.46 -11.05
N SER A 222 -11.16 25.09 -12.12
CA SER A 222 -11.77 24.89 -13.44
C SER A 222 -12.01 23.42 -13.83
N VAL A 223 -11.61 22.47 -12.99
CA VAL A 223 -11.67 21.05 -13.33
C VAL A 223 -12.95 20.42 -12.79
N ASP A 224 -13.79 19.90 -13.67
CA ASP A 224 -14.88 19.01 -13.30
C ASP A 224 -14.35 17.57 -13.30
N TYR A 225 -14.26 16.93 -12.13
CA TYR A 225 -13.77 15.55 -12.03
C TYR A 225 -14.88 14.51 -12.29
N THR A 226 -16.15 14.92 -12.22
CA THR A 226 -17.30 14.01 -12.40
C THR A 226 -17.39 13.48 -13.82
N GLN A 227 -16.89 14.23 -14.81
CA GLN A 227 -16.77 13.78 -16.21
C GLN A 227 -15.90 12.51 -16.36
N TYR A 228 -15.02 12.24 -15.39
CA TYR A 228 -14.14 11.06 -15.35
C TYR A 228 -14.64 9.97 -14.38
N GLY A 229 -15.90 10.09 -13.93
CA GLY A 229 -16.51 9.17 -12.95
C GLY A 229 -15.83 9.22 -11.59
N ILE A 230 -15.36 10.40 -11.18
CA ILE A 230 -14.76 10.67 -9.87
C ILE A 230 -15.75 11.50 -9.05
N GLU A 231 -16.28 10.88 -8.00
CA GLU A 231 -17.29 11.45 -7.10
C GLU A 231 -16.75 11.28 -5.67
N ASN A 232 -16.59 12.35 -4.89
CA ASN A 232 -16.10 12.32 -3.51
C ASN A 232 -14.59 11.98 -3.35
N ALA A 233 -13.74 12.57 -4.19
CA ALA A 233 -12.30 12.36 -4.14
C ALA A 233 -11.59 13.13 -3.02
N LEU A 234 -10.51 12.52 -2.53
CA LEU A 234 -9.44 13.20 -1.81
C LEU A 234 -8.46 13.80 -2.82
N LEU A 235 -8.39 15.13 -2.88
CA LEU A 235 -7.39 15.84 -3.67
C LEU A 235 -6.14 16.09 -2.83
N VAL A 236 -4.98 15.73 -3.36
CA VAL A 236 -3.68 16.00 -2.75
C VAL A 236 -2.95 17.05 -3.57
N ASP A 237 -2.87 18.28 -3.05
CA ASP A 237 -2.07 19.34 -3.65
C ASP A 237 -0.61 19.16 -3.29
N ASN A 238 0.16 18.74 -4.30
CA ASN A 238 1.59 18.55 -4.19
C ASN A 238 2.39 19.60 -4.99
N THR A 239 1.72 20.65 -5.47
CA THR A 239 2.37 21.81 -6.11
C THR A 239 2.94 22.77 -5.09
N GLY A 240 2.31 22.89 -3.92
CA GLY A 240 2.69 23.83 -2.87
C GLY A 240 2.48 25.30 -3.26
N LYS A 241 1.76 25.58 -4.35
CA LYS A 241 1.50 26.95 -4.84
C LYS A 241 0.49 27.67 -3.94
N TRP A 242 -0.56 26.96 -3.52
CA TRP A 242 -1.56 27.46 -2.58
C TRP A 242 -1.26 26.88 -1.20
N ARG A 243 -1.13 27.77 -0.21
CA ARG A 243 -0.66 27.39 1.14
C ARG A 243 -1.53 27.96 2.24
N ASP A 244 -2.58 28.69 1.92
CA ASP A 244 -3.57 29.21 2.86
C ASP A 244 -4.94 28.55 2.61
N ALA A 245 -5.84 28.73 3.57
CA ALA A 245 -7.18 28.14 3.51
C ALA A 245 -7.96 28.60 2.29
N GLU A 246 -7.88 29.89 1.93
CA GLU A 246 -8.60 30.45 0.79
C GLU A 246 -8.13 29.83 -0.54
N GLY A 247 -6.81 29.76 -0.75
CA GLY A 247 -6.22 29.18 -1.96
C GLY A 247 -6.55 27.70 -2.13
N LEU A 248 -6.44 26.92 -1.05
CA LEU A 248 -6.75 25.48 -1.09
C LEU A 248 -8.25 25.21 -1.25
N SER A 249 -9.11 26.07 -0.68
CA SER A 249 -10.57 25.93 -0.78
C SER A 249 -11.07 26.09 -2.22
N GLN A 250 -10.25 26.58 -3.15
CA GLN A 250 -10.60 26.60 -4.57
C GLN A 250 -10.78 25.18 -5.13
N HIS A 251 -9.97 24.22 -4.68
CA HIS A 251 -10.11 22.82 -5.08
C HIS A 251 -11.43 22.20 -4.59
N LEU A 252 -11.95 22.63 -3.44
CA LEU A 252 -13.24 22.16 -2.90
C LEU A 252 -14.45 22.66 -3.72
N LYS A 253 -14.27 23.69 -4.56
CA LYS A 253 -15.32 24.17 -5.46
C LYS A 253 -15.44 23.31 -6.72
N CYS A 254 -14.45 22.47 -7.00
CA CYS A 254 -14.45 21.59 -8.17
C CYS A 254 -15.39 20.40 -7.96
N PRO A 255 -16.34 20.14 -8.89
CA PRO A 255 -17.21 18.98 -8.81
C PRO A 255 -16.41 17.68 -8.72
N GLY A 256 -16.78 16.83 -7.75
CA GLY A 256 -16.14 15.54 -7.51
C GLY A 256 -15.04 15.53 -6.45
N VAL A 257 -14.60 16.69 -5.92
CA VAL A 257 -13.66 16.77 -4.77
C VAL A 257 -14.43 16.96 -3.47
N ALA A 258 -14.03 16.24 -2.42
CA ALA A 258 -14.63 16.36 -1.10
C ALA A 258 -13.64 16.80 -0.01
N ARG A 259 -12.36 16.44 -0.14
CA ARG A 259 -11.32 16.80 0.82
C ARG A 259 -10.04 17.20 0.11
N VAL A 260 -9.26 18.08 0.74
CA VAL A 260 -7.97 18.56 0.20
C VAL A 260 -6.88 18.36 1.24
N VAL A 261 -5.74 17.81 0.82
CA VAL A 261 -4.52 17.68 1.62
C VAL A 261 -3.38 18.39 0.91
N LEU A 262 -2.66 19.25 1.63
CA LEU A 262 -1.47 19.94 1.13
C LEU A 262 -0.21 19.19 1.58
N THR A 263 0.73 18.93 0.65
CA THR A 263 2.01 18.27 0.97
C THR A 263 3.14 19.25 1.27
N ALA A 264 2.81 20.44 1.76
CA ALA A 264 3.74 21.50 2.11
C ALA A 264 3.24 22.19 3.40
N PRO A 265 4.12 22.89 4.14
CA PRO A 265 3.69 23.68 5.29
C PRO A 265 2.56 24.64 4.92
N GLY A 266 1.42 24.49 5.61
CA GLY A 266 0.28 25.38 5.52
C GLY A 266 0.49 26.66 6.32
N LYS A 267 -0.18 27.74 5.92
CA LYS A 267 -0.17 29.05 6.55
C LYS A 267 -1.50 29.34 7.23
N GLY A 268 -1.48 30.21 8.23
CA GLY A 268 -2.67 30.66 8.97
C GLY A 268 -3.31 29.50 9.73
N GLU A 269 -4.64 29.41 9.63
CA GLU A 269 -5.47 28.46 10.39
C GLU A 269 -5.44 27.01 9.87
N LEU A 270 -4.63 26.72 8.85
CA LEU A 270 -4.51 25.35 8.34
C LEU A 270 -3.80 24.44 9.35
N LYS A 271 -4.49 23.36 9.75
CA LYS A 271 -3.92 22.31 10.59
C LYS A 271 -2.71 21.68 9.89
N ASN A 272 -1.54 21.78 10.51
CA ASN A 272 -0.35 21.04 10.07
C ASN A 272 -0.29 19.71 10.84
N ILE A 273 -0.45 18.61 10.14
CA ILE A 273 -0.54 17.27 10.73
C ILE A 273 0.74 16.47 10.49
N VAL A 274 1.32 15.97 11.57
CA VAL A 274 2.39 14.97 11.56
C VAL A 274 1.82 13.64 12.07
N HIS A 275 1.77 12.65 11.18
CA HIS A 275 1.30 11.31 11.52
C HIS A 275 2.12 10.71 12.67
N GLY A 276 1.44 10.16 13.68
CA GLY A 276 2.07 9.64 14.90
C GLY A 276 2.34 10.68 15.99
N ILE A 277 2.13 11.98 15.74
CA ILE A 277 2.25 13.04 16.75
C ILE A 277 0.89 13.65 17.05
N ASN A 278 0.27 14.29 16.07
CA ASN A 278 -0.99 15.04 16.24
C ASN A 278 -2.07 14.70 15.20
N HIS A 279 -1.97 13.52 14.59
CA HIS A 279 -2.97 13.02 13.65
C HIS A 279 -4.38 12.88 14.23
N GLY A 280 -4.53 12.81 15.56
CA GLY A 280 -5.83 12.84 16.23
C GLY A 280 -6.57 14.16 16.08
N ASP A 281 -5.91 15.24 15.66
CA ASP A 281 -6.53 16.56 15.45
C ASP A 281 -7.43 16.61 14.19
N ILE A 282 -7.39 15.56 13.36
CA ILE A 282 -8.26 15.41 12.19
C ILE A 282 -9.65 14.99 12.69
N THR A 283 -10.62 15.87 12.51
CA THR A 283 -12.03 15.66 12.86
C THR A 283 -12.81 15.06 11.70
N ALA A 284 -14.02 14.56 11.99
CA ALA A 284 -14.93 14.09 10.95
C ALA A 284 -15.43 15.25 10.06
N ASP A 285 -15.58 16.42 10.67
CA ASP A 285 -15.90 17.72 10.06
C ASP A 285 -14.75 18.28 9.22
#